data_AF-A0A9P9J212-F1
#
_entry.id   AF-A0A9P9J212-F1
#
_cell.length_a   1.000
_cell.length_b   1.000
_cell.length_c   1.000
_cell.angle_alpha   90.00
_cell.angle_beta   90.00
_cell.angle_gamma   90.00
#
_symmetry.space_group_name_H-M   'P 1'
#
loop_
_entity.id
_entity.type
_entity.pdbx_description
1 polymer ?
#
loop_
_entity_poly.entity_id
_entity_poly.type
_entity_poly.pdbx_seq_one_letter_code
_entity_poly.pdbx_strand_id
1 'polypeptide(L)'
;MREEPRQRTMPLVPEPFDHVTISRQSVFMGPYGGSSMTQTWCRFCPNLDFREYMQSLSEEKKIELDQRSGKLFKRAIINHLYKSSEFGWEVCAWNDVFGLILDDEGLRIDKRPYEFIEKDNNEQFTVKTRIPDATMGLKSYDNYFLQRGYVCADPNCNDDHSAKQPDERLSERRLTDMMENPECGLIVDGVWGKTDLIFPFAVYEAKKRARSYAEAEEQIYHACRTYLAMLDDLARNPDNVAEYQAEGSDKYQLFAFTSCGSYWQVFAAWNFVNDCMVETIWEGDIKEAFRAIELICIVDQIHEYATKQHRPFVMKNLEAWHDRHKRTMKTTAPGVDASNGTSTDLYPGNDEDASSSADSLDFDDMASLFDLNMEMHPPEWSRLKGESTMIRNEKARQTRARNQGLRDLASRAQKLKKTPAQKRATGRPPKVAAHKQKHPRKRQRAQLSEAANSKATTEAKQSFSRLTRSMTKSARS
;
A
#
# COMPACT_ATOMS: atom_id res chain seq x y z
N MET A 1 -8.35 -35.20 2.02
CA MET A 1 -7.69 -35.23 0.69
C MET A 1 -6.63 -34.15 0.71
N ARG A 2 -5.36 -34.47 0.45
CA ARG A 2 -4.34 -33.43 0.21
C ARG A 2 -4.49 -33.05 -1.26
N GLU A 3 -5.08 -31.91 -1.55
CA GLU A 3 -4.98 -31.35 -2.89
C GLU A 3 -3.54 -30.90 -3.12
N GLU A 4 -3.09 -31.04 -4.36
CA GLU A 4 -1.71 -30.70 -4.75
C GLU A 4 -1.48 -29.21 -4.58
N PRO A 5 -0.28 -28.77 -4.14
CA PRO A 5 0.04 -27.36 -4.01
C PRO A 5 -0.20 -26.61 -5.33
N ARG A 6 -0.53 -25.32 -5.24
CA ARG A 6 -0.65 -24.43 -6.40
C ARG A 6 0.52 -24.66 -7.37
N GLN A 7 0.19 -25.03 -8.61
CA GLN A 7 1.21 -25.32 -9.61
C GLN A 7 1.88 -24.01 -10.02
N ARG A 8 3.20 -23.93 -9.78
CA ARG A 8 4.04 -22.82 -10.23
C ARG A 8 5.11 -23.36 -11.14
N THR A 9 5.50 -22.56 -12.12
CA THR A 9 6.61 -22.84 -13.02
C THR A 9 7.62 -21.73 -12.92
N MET A 10 8.89 -22.06 -13.11
CA MET A 10 9.94 -21.07 -13.30
C MET A 10 9.96 -20.63 -14.78
N PRO A 11 10.20 -19.35 -15.09
CA PRO A 11 10.38 -18.23 -14.15
C PRO A 11 9.09 -17.87 -13.41
N LEU A 12 9.22 -17.39 -12.17
CA LEU A 12 8.04 -16.98 -11.40
C LEU A 12 7.34 -15.79 -12.08
N VAL A 13 6.03 -15.94 -12.19
CA VAL A 13 5.14 -14.88 -12.67
C VAL A 13 4.18 -14.50 -11.54
N PRO A 14 4.05 -13.20 -11.21
CA PRO A 14 3.19 -12.71 -10.13
C PRO A 14 1.69 -12.83 -10.46
N GLU A 15 1.14 -13.99 -10.11
CA GLU A 15 -0.26 -14.34 -10.24
C GLU A 15 -0.94 -14.38 -8.86
N PRO A 16 -2.08 -13.70 -8.68
CA PRO A 16 -2.88 -13.83 -7.45
C PRO A 16 -3.42 -15.26 -7.28
N PHE A 17 -3.88 -15.58 -6.07
CA PHE A 17 -4.76 -16.74 -5.87
C PHE A 17 -6.02 -16.63 -6.73
N ASP A 18 -6.47 -17.74 -7.32
CA ASP A 18 -7.66 -17.77 -8.19
C ASP A 18 -8.94 -17.50 -7.41
N HIS A 19 -9.04 -18.09 -6.23
CA HIS A 19 -10.21 -18.00 -5.36
C HIS A 19 -9.91 -17.28 -4.06
N VAL A 20 -10.95 -16.62 -3.54
CA VAL A 20 -10.98 -16.07 -2.20
C VAL A 20 -12.22 -16.60 -1.49
N THR A 21 -12.01 -17.19 -0.32
CA THR A 21 -13.10 -17.65 0.54
C THR A 21 -13.19 -16.72 1.74
N ILE A 22 -14.35 -16.10 1.90
CA ILE A 22 -14.57 -15.03 2.88
C ILE A 22 -15.41 -15.58 4.03
N SER A 23 -14.84 -15.60 5.23
CA SER A 23 -15.57 -15.86 6.47
C SER A 23 -15.97 -14.55 7.13
N ARG A 24 -17.27 -14.24 7.11
CA ARG A 24 -17.85 -13.06 7.79
C ARG A 24 -18.39 -13.38 9.17
N GLN A 25 -18.22 -14.61 9.65
CA GLN A 25 -18.62 -14.95 11.01
C GLN A 25 -17.63 -14.32 11.99
N SER A 26 -18.00 -13.14 12.50
CA SER A 26 -17.32 -12.54 13.64
C SER A 26 -17.19 -13.58 14.75
N VAL A 27 -16.00 -13.67 15.33
CA VAL A 27 -15.63 -14.55 16.45
C VAL A 27 -16.63 -14.46 17.63
N PHE A 28 -17.48 -13.44 17.67
CA PHE A 28 -18.46 -13.19 18.73
C PHE A 28 -19.83 -13.89 18.61
N MET A 29 -20.18 -14.64 17.55
CA MET A 29 -21.55 -15.19 17.39
C MET A 29 -21.69 -16.69 17.04
N GLY A 30 -20.72 -17.54 17.39
CA GLY A 30 -20.90 -19.00 17.35
C GLY A 30 -21.44 -19.57 18.68
N PRO A 31 -22.61 -20.23 18.73
CA PRO A 31 -23.15 -20.85 19.97
C PRO A 31 -22.43 -22.14 20.39
N TYR A 32 -21.37 -22.54 19.69
CA TYR A 32 -20.51 -23.67 20.03
C TYR A 32 -19.08 -23.13 20.07
N GLY A 33 -18.45 -23.15 21.25
CA GLY A 33 -17.11 -22.61 21.52
C GLY A 33 -15.97 -23.35 20.81
N GLY A 34 -16.04 -23.42 19.48
CA GLY A 34 -14.92 -23.78 18.62
C GLY A 34 -13.97 -22.60 18.49
N SER A 35 -12.67 -22.87 18.56
CA SER A 35 -11.62 -21.91 18.20
C SER A 35 -11.90 -21.34 16.80
N SER A 36 -11.66 -20.04 16.59
CA SER A 36 -11.83 -19.44 15.26
C SER A 36 -10.92 -20.12 14.24
N MET A 37 -11.30 -20.13 12.95
CA MET A 37 -10.42 -20.71 11.93
C MET A 37 -9.08 -19.97 11.89
N THR A 38 -9.10 -18.66 12.12
CA THR A 38 -7.88 -17.86 12.30
C THR A 38 -6.98 -18.37 13.42
N GLN A 39 -7.50 -18.73 14.59
CA GLN A 39 -6.68 -19.28 15.68
C GLN A 39 -6.09 -20.67 15.35
N THR A 40 -6.77 -21.44 14.50
CA THR A 40 -6.34 -22.80 14.15
C THR A 40 -5.32 -22.80 13.00
N TRP A 41 -5.49 -21.91 12.03
CA TRP A 41 -4.75 -21.95 10.75
C TRP A 41 -3.74 -20.82 10.57
N CYS A 42 -3.98 -19.63 11.13
CA CYS A 42 -3.01 -18.55 11.06
C CYS A 42 -1.82 -18.85 11.98
N ARG A 43 -0.65 -18.35 11.60
CA ARG A 43 0.54 -18.37 12.46
C ARG A 43 0.35 -17.51 13.71
N PHE A 44 -0.44 -16.45 13.58
CA PHE A 44 -0.71 -15.48 14.61
C PHE A 44 -2.15 -14.95 14.51
N CYS A 45 -2.82 -14.89 15.65
CA CYS A 45 -4.10 -14.23 15.82
C CYS A 45 -3.98 -13.29 17.03
N PRO A 46 -4.33 -11.99 16.91
CA PRO A 46 -4.34 -11.08 18.05
C PRO A 46 -5.22 -11.62 19.18
N ASN A 47 -4.80 -11.41 20.44
CA ASN A 47 -5.66 -11.67 21.58
C ASN A 47 -6.82 -10.65 21.57
N LEU A 48 -8.02 -11.16 21.29
CA LEU A 48 -9.27 -10.39 21.27
C LEU A 48 -9.93 -10.33 22.66
N ASP A 49 -9.40 -11.03 23.67
CA ASP A 49 -9.63 -10.68 25.07
C ASP A 49 -8.73 -9.49 25.44
N PHE A 50 -9.23 -8.30 25.11
CA PHE A 50 -8.51 -7.05 25.35
C PHE A 50 -8.22 -6.82 26.83
N ARG A 51 -9.03 -7.39 27.73
CA ARG A 51 -8.81 -7.25 29.16
C ARG A 51 -7.58 -8.05 29.58
N GLU A 52 -7.46 -9.29 29.13
CA GLU A 52 -6.28 -10.12 29.35
C GLU A 52 -5.03 -9.48 28.74
N TYR A 53 -5.11 -9.03 27.48
CA TYR A 53 -3.99 -8.35 26.82
C TYR A 53 -3.54 -7.12 27.60
N MET A 54 -4.47 -6.22 27.97
CA MET A 54 -4.13 -5.02 28.74
C MET A 54 -3.51 -5.36 30.10
N GLN A 55 -3.92 -6.45 30.75
CA GLN A 55 -3.34 -6.88 32.03
C GLN A 55 -1.89 -7.35 31.88
N SER A 56 -1.51 -7.88 30.71
CA SER A 56 -0.14 -8.31 30.42
C SER A 56 0.85 -7.14 30.17
N LEU A 57 0.33 -5.94 29.90
CA LEU A 57 1.15 -4.77 29.62
C LEU A 57 1.77 -4.19 30.91
N SER A 58 3.00 -3.69 30.81
CA SER A 58 3.61 -2.81 31.81
C SER A 58 2.80 -1.53 31.99
N GLU A 59 2.90 -0.87 33.15
CA GLU A 59 2.17 0.39 33.42
C GLU A 59 2.53 1.50 32.43
N GLU A 60 3.80 1.60 32.02
CA GLU A 60 4.25 2.57 31.01
C GLU A 60 3.53 2.37 29.68
N LYS A 61 3.41 1.11 29.25
CA LYS A 61 2.69 0.72 28.02
C LYS A 61 1.18 0.94 28.11
N LYS A 62 0.57 0.74 29.28
CA LYS A 62 -0.84 1.09 29.50
C LYS A 62 -1.08 2.59 29.36
N ILE A 63 -0.21 3.42 29.95
CA ILE A 63 -0.29 4.87 29.84
C ILE A 63 -0.13 5.31 28.38
N GLU A 64 0.83 4.74 27.65
CA GLU A 64 1.03 5.01 26.22
C GLU A 64 -0.20 4.63 25.38
N LEU A 65 -0.77 3.44 25.63
CA LEU A 65 -1.99 2.93 25.01
C LEU A 65 -3.18 3.88 25.25
N ASP A 66 -3.40 4.31 26.49
CA ASP A 66 -4.48 5.23 26.87
C ASP A 66 -4.33 6.59 26.16
N GLN A 67 -3.10 7.10 26.05
CA GLN A 67 -2.83 8.34 25.35
C GLN A 67 -3.11 8.23 23.84
N ARG A 68 -2.62 7.17 23.20
CA ARG A 68 -2.79 6.92 21.76
C ARG A 68 -4.26 6.67 21.40
N SER A 69 -4.94 5.79 22.13
CA SER A 69 -6.37 5.50 21.93
C SER A 69 -7.25 6.72 22.21
N GLY A 70 -6.94 7.51 23.25
CA GLY A 70 -7.63 8.76 23.55
C GLY A 70 -7.46 9.82 22.46
N LYS A 71 -6.28 9.90 21.84
CA LYS A 71 -6.00 10.76 20.67
C LYS A 71 -6.83 10.32 19.46
N LEU A 72 -6.81 9.01 19.15
CA LEU A 72 -7.58 8.42 18.06
C LEU A 72 -9.09 8.68 18.21
N PHE A 73 -9.66 8.37 19.37
CA PHE A 73 -11.08 8.61 19.67
C PHE A 73 -11.47 10.08 19.47
N LYS A 74 -10.69 11.01 20.06
CA LYS A 74 -10.94 12.45 19.90
C LYS A 74 -10.87 12.87 18.44
N ARG A 75 -9.90 12.37 17.68
CA ARG A 75 -9.75 12.71 16.27
C ARG A 75 -10.86 12.14 15.40
N ALA A 76 -11.35 10.94 15.68
CA ALA A 76 -12.51 10.37 15.02
C ALA A 76 -13.78 11.23 15.22
N ILE A 77 -14.03 11.69 16.44
CA ILE A 77 -15.17 12.59 16.75
C ILE A 77 -15.04 13.91 15.98
N ILE A 78 -13.85 14.52 15.99
CA ILE A 78 -13.56 15.77 15.27
C ILE A 78 -13.76 15.60 13.76
N ASN A 79 -13.16 14.57 13.16
CA ASN A 79 -13.27 14.32 11.73
C ASN A 79 -14.72 14.08 11.29
N HIS A 80 -15.49 13.38 12.13
CA HIS A 80 -16.92 13.17 11.88
C HIS A 80 -17.70 14.49 11.95
N LEU A 81 -17.50 15.30 13.00
CA LEU A 81 -18.14 16.60 13.20
C LEU A 81 -17.87 17.58 12.05
N TYR A 82 -16.61 17.67 11.62
CA TYR A 82 -16.19 18.59 10.55
C TYR A 82 -16.32 18.01 9.15
N LYS A 83 -16.81 16.77 9.01
CA LYS A 83 -16.99 16.08 7.74
C LYS A 83 -15.69 16.06 6.92
N SER A 84 -14.59 15.69 7.58
CA SER A 84 -13.26 15.57 6.96
C SER A 84 -13.32 14.79 5.65
N SER A 85 -12.41 15.12 4.74
CA SER A 85 -12.23 14.39 3.49
C SER A 85 -11.76 12.96 3.75
N GLU A 86 -11.87 12.09 2.74
CA GLU A 86 -11.31 10.73 2.77
C GLU A 86 -9.81 10.77 3.10
N PHE A 87 -9.07 11.62 2.38
CA PHE A 87 -7.67 11.91 2.65
C PHE A 87 -7.40 12.36 4.10
N GLY A 88 -8.32 13.13 4.70
CA GLY A 88 -8.20 13.51 6.11
C GLY A 88 -8.30 12.32 7.06
N TRP A 89 -9.14 11.33 6.74
CA TRP A 89 -9.22 10.07 7.49
C TRP A 89 -7.98 9.21 7.29
N GLU A 90 -7.47 9.11 6.06
CA GLU A 90 -6.23 8.41 5.69
C GLU A 90 -5.04 8.96 6.49
N VAL A 91 -4.81 10.27 6.47
CA VAL A 91 -3.71 10.89 7.23
C VAL A 91 -3.84 10.63 8.73
N CYS A 92 -5.07 10.62 9.28
CA CYS A 92 -5.28 10.30 10.69
C CYS A 92 -4.99 8.82 10.97
N ALA A 93 -5.38 7.90 10.08
CA ALA A 93 -5.06 6.48 10.21
C ALA A 93 -3.55 6.23 10.27
N TRP A 94 -2.80 6.82 9.34
CA TRP A 94 -1.34 6.67 9.29
C TRP A 94 -0.67 7.11 10.59
N ASN A 95 -1.10 8.26 11.16
CA ASN A 95 -0.47 8.82 12.36
C ASN A 95 -0.99 8.22 13.67
N ASP A 96 -2.29 7.98 13.79
CA ASP A 96 -2.92 7.66 15.07
C ASP A 96 -3.17 6.16 15.25
N VAL A 97 -3.39 5.41 14.15
CA VAL A 97 -3.56 3.95 14.18
C VAL A 97 -2.23 3.26 13.92
N PHE A 98 -1.60 3.57 12.79
CA PHE A 98 -0.37 2.90 12.34
C PHE A 98 0.92 3.59 12.76
N GLY A 99 0.86 4.58 13.67
CA GLY A 99 2.01 5.40 14.04
C GLY A 99 3.24 4.59 14.48
N LEU A 100 3.06 3.53 15.29
CA LEU A 100 4.19 2.69 15.69
C LEU A 100 4.82 1.91 14.52
N ILE A 101 4.02 1.50 13.54
CA ILE A 101 4.52 0.82 12.33
C ILE A 101 5.24 1.83 11.43
N LEU A 102 4.70 3.05 11.32
CA LEU A 102 5.29 4.15 10.55
C LEU A 102 6.65 4.58 11.13
N ASP A 103 6.77 4.60 12.46
CA ASP A 103 7.97 5.03 13.18
C ASP A 103 9.01 3.91 13.35
N ASP A 104 8.69 2.66 13.01
CA ASP A 104 9.62 1.53 13.09
C ASP A 104 10.57 1.52 11.89
N GLU A 105 11.86 1.73 12.15
CA GLU A 105 12.89 1.81 11.10
C GLU A 105 13.11 0.51 10.31
N GLY A 106 12.70 -0.64 10.85
CA GLY A 106 12.77 -1.92 10.16
C GLY A 106 11.58 -2.21 9.25
N LEU A 107 10.53 -1.41 9.35
CA LEU A 107 9.29 -1.54 8.59
C LEU A 107 9.12 -0.36 7.64
N ARG A 108 8.20 -0.51 6.69
CA ARG A 108 7.84 0.54 5.75
C ARG A 108 6.33 0.55 5.57
N ILE A 109 5.75 1.75 5.65
CA ILE A 109 4.38 2.03 5.22
C ILE A 109 4.44 3.03 4.07
N ASP A 110 3.71 2.74 3.00
CA ASP A 110 3.62 3.64 1.85
C ASP A 110 2.31 3.41 1.09
N LYS A 111 1.88 4.40 0.31
CA LYS A 111 0.80 4.27 -0.66
C LYS A 111 1.33 3.52 -1.89
N ARG A 112 1.70 2.25 -1.70
CA ARG A 112 2.46 1.44 -2.65
C ARG A 112 1.52 0.73 -3.63
N PRO A 113 1.61 0.99 -4.96
CA PRO A 113 0.89 0.22 -5.95
C PRO A 113 1.28 -1.27 -5.86
N TYR A 114 0.39 -2.13 -6.32
CA TYR A 114 0.76 -3.49 -6.65
C TYR A 114 0.29 -3.87 -8.05
N GLU A 115 1.14 -4.63 -8.72
CA GLU A 115 0.92 -5.16 -10.05
C GLU A 115 0.50 -6.63 -9.94
N PHE A 116 -0.37 -7.07 -10.84
CA PHE A 116 -0.88 -8.45 -10.91
C PHE A 116 -1.20 -8.82 -12.35
N ILE A 117 -1.12 -10.12 -12.64
CA ILE A 117 -1.55 -10.66 -13.92
C ILE A 117 -3.02 -11.06 -13.86
N GLU A 118 -3.75 -10.72 -14.93
CA GLU A 118 -5.11 -11.18 -15.17
C GLU A 118 -5.31 -11.45 -16.66
N LYS A 119 -6.06 -12.51 -16.98
CA LYS A 119 -6.50 -12.79 -18.35
C LYS A 119 -7.56 -11.77 -18.76
N ASP A 120 -7.37 -11.15 -19.91
CA ASP A 120 -8.38 -10.28 -20.51
C ASP A 120 -9.48 -11.09 -21.22
N ASN A 121 -10.44 -10.39 -21.81
CA ASN A 121 -11.56 -11.01 -22.53
C ASN A 121 -11.14 -11.86 -23.75
N ASN A 122 -9.88 -11.73 -24.20
CA ASN A 122 -9.31 -12.48 -25.32
C ASN A 122 -8.36 -13.59 -24.83
N GLU A 123 -8.42 -13.94 -23.54
CA GLU A 123 -7.54 -14.91 -22.87
C GLU A 123 -6.05 -14.53 -22.90
N GLN A 124 -5.72 -13.26 -23.18
CA GLN A 124 -4.34 -12.78 -23.12
C GLN A 124 -4.00 -12.30 -21.71
N PHE A 125 -2.82 -12.67 -21.23
CA PHE A 125 -2.31 -12.19 -19.96
C PHE A 125 -1.97 -10.70 -20.04
N THR A 126 -2.52 -9.93 -19.12
CA THR A 126 -2.26 -8.49 -19.02
C THR A 126 -1.84 -8.12 -17.62
N VAL A 127 -0.87 -7.22 -17.51
CA VAL A 127 -0.45 -6.65 -16.23
C VAL A 127 -1.37 -5.49 -15.89
N LYS A 128 -2.03 -5.60 -14.73
CA LYS A 128 -2.87 -4.55 -14.16
C LYS A 128 -2.25 -4.02 -12.87
N THR A 129 -2.67 -2.83 -12.47
CA THR A 129 -2.16 -2.15 -11.28
C THR A 129 -3.32 -1.68 -10.42
N ARG A 130 -3.20 -1.84 -9.10
CA ARG A 130 -4.09 -1.25 -8.10
C ARG A 130 -3.24 -0.51 -7.06
N ILE A 131 -3.84 0.47 -6.38
CA ILE A 131 -3.15 1.29 -5.38
C ILE A 131 -4.01 1.30 -4.11
N PRO A 132 -3.61 0.59 -3.05
CA PRO A 132 -4.25 0.69 -1.74
C PRO A 132 -3.90 2.03 -1.07
N ASP A 133 -4.68 2.41 -0.07
CA ASP A 133 -4.39 3.62 0.71
C ASP A 133 -3.16 3.48 1.62
N ALA A 134 -2.82 2.27 2.05
CA ALA A 134 -1.48 1.96 2.54
C ALA A 134 -1.15 0.47 2.36
N THR A 135 0.12 0.20 2.11
CA THR A 135 0.73 -1.13 2.24
C THR A 135 1.78 -1.06 3.32
N MET A 136 1.91 -2.11 4.14
CA MET A 136 2.90 -2.23 5.19
C MET A 136 3.75 -3.48 4.95
N GLY A 137 5.07 -3.31 4.92
CA GLY A 137 6.02 -4.37 4.63
C GLY A 137 7.34 -4.14 5.34
N LEU A 138 8.33 -4.94 4.99
CA LEU A 138 9.69 -4.77 5.46
C LEU A 138 10.41 -3.69 4.65
N LYS A 139 11.33 -3.00 5.30
CA LYS A 139 12.24 -2.06 4.67
C LYS A 139 13.47 -2.81 4.15
N SER A 140 13.90 -2.49 2.92
CA SER A 140 15.21 -2.89 2.38
C SER A 140 16.29 -1.86 2.69
N TYR A 141 17.55 -2.22 2.45
CA TYR A 141 18.68 -1.37 2.80
C TYR A 141 19.64 -1.19 1.63
N ASP A 142 19.96 0.07 1.35
CA ASP A 142 21.12 0.43 0.54
C ASP A 142 22.44 0.15 1.30
N ASN A 143 23.56 0.32 0.59
CA ASN A 143 24.89 0.13 1.17
C ASN A 143 25.21 1.12 2.29
N TYR A 144 24.62 2.32 2.27
CA TYR A 144 24.86 3.33 3.30
C TYR A 144 24.28 2.89 4.63
N PHE A 145 23.02 2.44 4.66
CA PHE A 145 22.39 1.94 5.87
C PHE A 145 23.06 0.66 6.37
N LEU A 146 23.41 -0.27 5.48
CA LEU A 146 24.11 -1.51 5.86
C LEU A 146 25.48 -1.24 6.54
N GLN A 147 26.23 -0.26 6.04
CA GLN A 147 27.54 0.10 6.62
C GLN A 147 27.41 0.90 7.91
N ARG A 148 26.43 1.81 7.98
CA ARG A 148 26.22 2.66 9.15
C ARG A 148 25.61 1.90 10.33
N GLY A 149 24.74 0.93 10.05
CA GLY A 149 23.93 0.27 11.06
C GLY A 149 22.85 1.17 11.66
N TYR A 150 22.08 0.61 12.59
CA TYR A 150 21.14 1.36 13.41
C TYR A 150 21.86 2.13 14.51
N VAL A 151 21.55 3.42 14.67
CA VAL A 151 22.10 4.29 15.72
C VAL A 151 20.95 4.89 16.52
N CYS A 152 20.87 4.54 17.80
CA CYS A 152 19.89 5.16 18.70
C CYS A 152 20.21 6.63 18.92
N ALA A 153 19.21 7.49 18.74
CA ALA A 153 19.37 8.94 18.92
C ALA A 153 19.40 9.35 20.41
N ASP A 154 18.95 8.49 21.32
CA ASP A 154 19.01 8.75 22.76
C ASP A 154 20.37 8.30 23.32
N PRO A 155 21.23 9.23 23.76
CA PRO A 155 22.55 8.91 24.30
C PRO A 155 22.50 8.12 25.62
N ASN A 156 21.35 8.06 26.28
CA ASN A 156 21.15 7.30 27.53
C ASN A 156 20.35 6.00 27.31
N CYS A 157 20.12 5.61 26.05
CA CYS A 157 19.39 4.39 25.76
C CYS A 157 20.21 3.16 26.17
N ASN A 158 19.65 2.33 27.05
CA ASN A 158 20.23 1.05 27.46
C ASN A 158 19.52 -0.15 26.80
N ASP A 159 18.60 0.10 25.87
CA ASP A 159 17.85 -0.96 25.21
C ASP A 159 18.73 -1.72 24.21
N ASP A 160 18.52 -3.03 24.11
CA ASP A 160 19.13 -3.82 23.05
C ASP A 160 18.50 -3.47 21.70
N HIS A 161 19.33 -2.96 20.78
CA HIS A 161 18.95 -2.61 19.42
C HIS A 161 19.50 -3.58 18.37
N SER A 162 20.00 -4.74 18.78
CA SER A 162 20.48 -5.79 17.87
C SER A 162 19.43 -6.15 16.81
N ALA A 163 18.16 -6.29 17.20
CA ALA A 163 17.04 -6.58 16.30
C ALA A 163 16.71 -5.45 15.31
N LYS A 164 17.18 -4.22 15.58
CA LYS A 164 16.99 -3.06 14.70
C LYS A 164 18.11 -2.91 13.66
N GLN A 165 19.19 -3.68 13.79
CA GLN A 165 20.28 -3.61 12.81
C GLN A 165 19.79 -4.00 11.41
N PRO A 166 20.27 -3.32 10.36
CA PRO A 166 19.96 -3.67 8.99
C PRO A 166 20.56 -5.04 8.67
N ASP A 167 19.83 -5.82 7.87
CA ASP A 167 20.21 -7.18 7.51
C ASP A 167 20.62 -7.24 6.04
N GLU A 168 21.80 -7.80 5.75
CA GLU A 168 22.32 -7.89 4.39
C GLU A 168 21.42 -8.72 3.46
N ARG A 169 20.63 -9.64 4.01
CA ARG A 169 19.64 -10.40 3.22
C ARG A 169 18.56 -9.49 2.62
N LEU A 170 18.30 -8.33 3.22
CA LEU A 170 17.39 -7.30 2.69
C LEU A 170 18.12 -6.18 1.93
N SER A 171 19.34 -6.43 1.45
CA SER A 171 20.05 -5.46 0.59
C SER A 171 19.25 -5.20 -0.69
N GLU A 172 18.96 -3.91 -0.97
CA GLU A 172 18.26 -3.48 -2.17
C GLU A 172 18.91 -4.06 -3.42
N ARG A 173 20.23 -3.94 -3.53
CA ARG A 173 21.01 -4.45 -4.66
C ARG A 173 20.82 -5.95 -4.85
N ARG A 174 21.02 -6.75 -3.78
CA ARG A 174 20.93 -8.22 -3.88
C ARG A 174 19.53 -8.67 -4.25
N LEU A 175 18.51 -7.98 -3.73
CA LEU A 175 17.12 -8.27 -4.04
C LEU A 175 16.78 -7.92 -5.50
N THR A 176 17.26 -6.78 -6.00
CA THR A 176 17.11 -6.38 -7.41
C THR A 176 17.79 -7.40 -8.33
N ASP A 177 19.06 -7.71 -8.08
CA ASP A 177 19.83 -8.69 -8.87
C ASP A 177 19.13 -10.07 -8.89
N MET A 178 18.55 -10.48 -7.77
CA MET A 178 17.81 -11.75 -7.65
C MET A 178 16.51 -11.75 -8.45
N MET A 179 15.76 -10.66 -8.42
CA MET A 179 14.49 -10.51 -9.13
C MET A 179 14.69 -10.42 -10.66
N GLU A 180 15.80 -9.83 -11.09
CA GLU A 180 16.19 -9.69 -12.50
C GLU A 180 16.81 -10.96 -13.09
N ASN A 181 17.19 -11.93 -12.25
CA ASN A 181 17.74 -13.19 -12.70
C ASN A 181 16.66 -14.09 -13.34
N PRO A 182 16.75 -14.46 -14.63
CA PRO A 182 15.74 -15.26 -15.31
C PRO A 182 15.53 -16.67 -14.72
N GLU A 183 16.53 -17.20 -14.01
CA GLU A 183 16.47 -18.53 -13.37
C GLU A 183 16.07 -18.49 -11.89
N CYS A 184 15.89 -17.30 -11.32
CA CYS A 184 15.62 -17.12 -9.88
C CYS A 184 14.49 -16.14 -9.57
N GLY A 185 14.02 -15.34 -10.54
CA GLY A 185 13.23 -14.10 -10.41
C GLY A 185 12.10 -14.06 -9.38
N LEU A 186 12.46 -14.00 -8.09
CA LEU A 186 11.53 -13.83 -6.98
C LEU A 186 11.03 -12.39 -6.94
N ILE A 187 9.72 -12.22 -6.96
CA ILE A 187 9.08 -10.91 -6.82
C ILE A 187 8.95 -10.57 -5.34
N VAL A 188 9.63 -9.51 -4.92
CA VAL A 188 9.71 -9.12 -3.50
C VAL A 188 8.87 -7.89 -3.15
N ASP A 189 8.53 -7.07 -4.14
CA ASP A 189 7.74 -5.83 -4.02
C ASP A 189 6.51 -5.91 -4.94
N GLY A 190 5.42 -5.24 -4.54
CA GLY A 190 4.20 -5.16 -5.34
C GLY A 190 4.40 -4.40 -6.65
N VAL A 191 5.35 -3.45 -6.71
CA VAL A 191 5.73 -2.74 -7.93
C VAL A 191 6.90 -3.48 -8.57
N TRP A 192 6.64 -4.55 -9.31
CA TRP A 192 7.67 -5.47 -9.81
C TRP A 192 8.88 -4.73 -10.40
N GLY A 193 10.09 -5.16 -10.04
CA GLY A 193 11.32 -4.44 -10.38
C GLY A 193 11.77 -3.41 -9.32
N LYS A 194 11.00 -3.20 -8.26
CA LYS A 194 11.40 -2.36 -7.12
C LYS A 194 11.65 -3.20 -5.87
N THR A 195 12.29 -2.57 -4.89
CA THR A 195 12.69 -3.23 -3.63
C THR A 195 12.48 -2.35 -2.41
N ASP A 196 11.69 -1.26 -2.49
CA ASP A 196 11.57 -0.28 -1.38
C ASP A 196 10.66 -0.78 -0.23
N LEU A 197 9.56 -1.46 -0.57
CA LEU A 197 8.58 -2.00 0.39
C LEU A 197 8.34 -3.46 0.04
N ILE A 198 9.06 -4.34 0.72
CA ILE A 198 9.14 -5.74 0.37
C ILE A 198 8.36 -6.62 1.34
N PHE A 199 7.91 -7.77 0.84
CA PHE A 199 7.20 -8.81 1.60
C PHE A 199 6.10 -8.26 2.53
N PRO A 200 5.02 -7.69 1.98
CA PRO A 200 3.96 -7.06 2.77
C PRO A 200 3.37 -7.99 3.82
N PHE A 201 3.11 -7.45 5.02
CA PHE A 201 2.41 -8.16 6.11
C PHE A 201 1.05 -7.54 6.42
N ALA A 202 0.79 -6.31 5.96
CA ALA A 202 -0.52 -5.70 6.08
C ALA A 202 -0.87 -4.73 4.94
N VAL A 203 -2.17 -4.51 4.73
CA VAL A 203 -2.72 -3.57 3.75
C VAL A 203 -3.93 -2.83 4.33
N TYR A 204 -4.12 -1.57 3.94
CA TYR A 204 -5.21 -0.72 4.41
C TYR A 204 -5.92 -0.03 3.26
N GLU A 205 -7.25 -0.01 3.35
CA GLU A 205 -8.13 0.69 2.41
C GLU A 205 -9.11 1.59 3.15
N ALA A 206 -9.17 2.86 2.75
CA ALA A 206 -10.07 3.86 3.29
C ALA A 206 -11.18 4.19 2.29
N LYS A 207 -12.37 4.45 2.83
CA LYS A 207 -13.46 5.05 2.08
C LYS A 207 -14.14 6.12 2.93
N LYS A 208 -14.67 7.13 2.26
CA LYS A 208 -15.35 8.23 2.95
C LYS A 208 -16.68 7.84 3.59
N ARG A 209 -17.40 6.86 3.02
CA ARG A 209 -18.81 6.59 3.36
C ARG A 209 -19.07 5.10 3.52
N ALA A 210 -19.92 4.77 4.47
CA ALA A 210 -20.43 3.42 4.70
C ALA A 210 -21.04 2.75 3.44
N ARG A 211 -21.56 3.52 2.48
CA ARG A 211 -22.09 2.91 1.24
C ARG A 211 -21.01 2.27 0.36
N SER A 212 -19.75 2.59 0.60
CA SER A 212 -18.59 2.07 -0.12
C SER A 212 -17.90 0.92 0.62
N TYR A 213 -18.50 0.34 1.68
CA TYR A 213 -17.92 -0.84 2.36
C TYR A 213 -17.59 -1.96 1.38
N ALA A 214 -18.52 -2.31 0.50
CA ALA A 214 -18.31 -3.37 -0.49
C ALA A 214 -17.13 -3.07 -1.42
N GLU A 215 -16.93 -1.80 -1.79
CA GLU A 215 -15.80 -1.37 -2.62
C GLU A 215 -14.47 -1.49 -1.86
N ALA A 216 -14.44 -1.11 -0.57
CA ALA A 216 -13.25 -1.27 0.28
C ALA A 216 -12.90 -2.75 0.46
N GLU A 217 -13.89 -3.58 0.77
CA GLU A 217 -13.72 -5.02 0.94
C GLU A 217 -13.22 -5.69 -0.34
N GLU A 218 -13.80 -5.40 -1.50
CA GLU A 218 -13.35 -5.98 -2.77
C GLU A 218 -11.88 -5.64 -3.06
N GLN A 219 -11.47 -4.40 -2.78
CA GLN A 219 -10.08 -3.97 -2.94
C GLN A 219 -9.14 -4.70 -1.97
N ILE A 220 -9.56 -4.89 -0.72
CA ILE A 220 -8.81 -5.67 0.26
C ILE A 220 -8.72 -7.14 -0.12
N TYR A 221 -9.80 -7.79 -0.52
CA TYR A 221 -9.76 -9.20 -0.93
C TYR A 221 -8.85 -9.41 -2.13
N HIS A 222 -8.83 -8.46 -3.05
CA HIS A 222 -7.87 -8.48 -4.15
C HIS A 222 -6.43 -8.34 -3.64
N ALA A 223 -6.14 -7.36 -2.79
CA ALA A 223 -4.82 -7.17 -2.23
C ALA A 223 -4.35 -8.41 -1.44
N CYS A 224 -5.23 -9.03 -0.64
CA CYS A 224 -4.94 -10.27 0.08
C CYS A 224 -4.52 -11.39 -0.87
N ARG A 225 -5.27 -11.63 -1.96
CA ARG A 225 -4.91 -12.65 -2.96
C ARG A 225 -3.55 -12.38 -3.61
N THR A 226 -3.23 -11.12 -3.91
CA THR A 226 -1.96 -10.77 -4.55
C THR A 226 -0.78 -10.88 -3.58
N TYR A 227 -0.87 -10.25 -2.41
CA TYR A 227 0.25 -10.24 -1.46
C TYR A 227 0.48 -11.59 -0.80
N LEU A 228 -0.56 -12.38 -0.52
CA LEU A 228 -0.37 -13.76 -0.07
C LEU A 228 0.29 -14.62 -1.14
N ALA A 229 0.00 -14.41 -2.42
CA ALA A 229 0.67 -15.13 -3.49
C ALA A 229 2.17 -14.80 -3.55
N MET A 230 2.55 -13.54 -3.29
CA MET A 230 3.96 -13.16 -3.17
C MET A 230 4.65 -13.83 -1.97
N LEU A 231 3.95 -13.99 -0.84
CA LEU A 231 4.48 -14.72 0.32
C LEU A 231 4.54 -16.23 0.08
N ASP A 232 3.59 -16.80 -0.68
CA ASP A 232 3.64 -18.18 -1.15
C ASP A 232 4.91 -18.41 -1.97
N ASP A 233 5.20 -17.51 -2.93
CA ASP A 233 6.43 -17.56 -3.74
C ASP A 233 7.69 -17.57 -2.90
N LEU A 234 7.79 -16.66 -1.93
CA LEU A 234 8.90 -16.64 -1.00
C LEU A 234 9.05 -17.98 -0.27
N ALA A 235 7.95 -18.60 0.14
CA ALA A 235 7.93 -19.85 0.90
C ALA A 235 8.24 -21.10 0.05
N ARG A 236 8.16 -21.01 -1.28
CA ARG A 236 8.47 -22.12 -2.20
C ARG A 236 9.96 -22.42 -2.25
N ASN A 237 10.29 -23.68 -2.51
CA ASN A 237 11.65 -24.11 -2.74
C ASN A 237 12.13 -23.58 -4.11
N PRO A 238 13.19 -22.76 -4.16
CA PRO A 238 13.69 -22.20 -5.42
C PRO A 238 14.24 -23.24 -6.41
N ASP A 239 14.60 -24.45 -5.94
CA ASP A 239 15.01 -25.56 -6.80
C ASP A 239 13.82 -26.41 -7.29
N ASN A 240 12.67 -26.34 -6.61
CA ASN A 240 11.44 -27.03 -6.96
C ASN A 240 10.22 -26.26 -6.41
N VAL A 241 9.68 -25.32 -7.19
CA VAL A 241 8.62 -24.42 -6.74
C VAL A 241 7.26 -25.11 -6.47
N ALA A 242 7.12 -26.39 -6.81
CA ALA A 242 5.96 -27.20 -6.42
C ALA A 242 5.94 -27.50 -4.91
N GLU A 243 7.10 -27.42 -4.24
CA GLU A 243 7.27 -27.75 -2.83
C GLU A 243 7.55 -26.51 -1.98
N TYR A 244 7.19 -26.59 -0.70
CA TYR A 244 7.60 -25.60 0.30
C TYR A 244 9.02 -25.89 0.78
N GLN A 245 9.77 -24.86 1.17
CA GLN A 245 11.17 -25.00 1.62
C GLN A 245 11.34 -25.88 2.85
N ALA A 246 10.40 -25.80 3.80
CA ALA A 246 10.45 -26.54 5.05
C ALA A 246 9.05 -26.72 5.66
N GLU A 247 8.96 -27.57 6.68
CA GLU A 247 7.75 -27.66 7.51
C GLU A 247 7.41 -26.30 8.13
N GLY A 248 6.15 -25.88 7.98
CA GLY A 248 5.66 -24.59 8.45
C GLY A 248 5.99 -23.39 7.55
N SER A 249 6.65 -23.59 6.39
CA SER A 249 6.80 -22.54 5.37
C SER A 249 5.46 -22.18 4.71
N ASP A 250 4.49 -23.11 4.73
CA ASP A 250 3.10 -22.91 4.29
C ASP A 250 2.26 -22.00 5.22
N LYS A 251 2.78 -21.67 6.40
CA LYS A 251 2.11 -20.82 7.40
C LYS A 251 2.51 -19.36 7.28
N TYR A 252 2.12 -18.72 6.19
CA TYR A 252 2.19 -17.28 5.99
C TYR A 252 0.79 -16.65 6.05
N GLN A 253 0.74 -15.37 6.42
CA GLN A 253 -0.51 -14.63 6.56
C GLN A 253 -0.30 -13.15 6.25
N LEU A 254 -1.41 -12.47 5.99
CA LEU A 254 -1.50 -11.05 5.76
C LEU A 254 -2.63 -10.48 6.62
N PHE A 255 -2.43 -9.30 7.19
CA PHE A 255 -3.52 -8.54 7.81
C PHE A 255 -4.09 -7.54 6.84
N ALA A 256 -5.39 -7.27 6.95
CA ALA A 256 -5.99 -6.20 6.19
C ALA A 256 -6.89 -5.34 7.06
N PHE A 257 -6.97 -4.06 6.69
CA PHE A 257 -7.73 -3.06 7.42
C PHE A 257 -8.63 -2.33 6.44
N THR A 258 -9.90 -2.18 6.78
CA THR A 258 -10.78 -1.22 6.11
C THR A 258 -11.21 -0.15 7.09
N SER A 259 -11.42 1.06 6.57
CA SER A 259 -12.14 2.10 7.31
C SER A 259 -13.14 2.81 6.41
N CYS A 260 -14.35 2.99 6.91
CA CYS A 260 -15.36 3.86 6.29
C CYS A 260 -15.68 5.00 7.25
N GLY A 261 -14.88 6.06 7.18
CA GLY A 261 -14.87 7.10 8.20
C GLY A 261 -14.37 6.54 9.54
N SER A 262 -15.22 6.55 10.57
CA SER A 262 -14.84 6.10 11.91
C SER A 262 -15.09 4.63 12.19
N TYR A 263 -15.71 3.89 11.28
CA TYR A 263 -15.94 2.46 11.47
C TYR A 263 -14.88 1.67 10.74
N TRP A 264 -14.33 0.69 11.44
CA TRP A 264 -13.17 -0.08 11.05
C TRP A 264 -13.48 -1.57 11.06
N GLN A 265 -12.82 -2.30 10.18
CA GLN A 265 -12.77 -3.76 10.21
C GLN A 265 -11.33 -4.21 10.04
N VAL A 266 -10.98 -5.27 10.76
CA VAL A 266 -9.69 -5.92 10.69
C VAL A 266 -9.90 -7.35 10.21
N PHE A 267 -9.11 -7.75 9.23
CA PHE A 267 -9.15 -9.06 8.62
C PHE A 267 -7.81 -9.75 8.80
N ALA A 268 -7.84 -11.07 8.94
CA ALA A 268 -6.68 -11.93 8.76
C ALA A 268 -6.89 -12.75 7.50
N ALA A 269 -5.85 -12.85 6.68
CA ALA A 269 -5.84 -13.63 5.47
C ALA A 269 -4.70 -14.64 5.49
N TRP A 270 -4.96 -15.86 5.03
CA TRP A 270 -3.99 -16.96 5.02
C TRP A 270 -4.25 -17.91 3.86
N ASN A 271 -3.26 -18.75 3.55
CA ASN A 271 -3.42 -19.84 2.60
C ASN A 271 -4.12 -21.03 3.26
N PHE A 272 -5.19 -21.53 2.65
CA PHE A 272 -5.83 -22.77 3.03
C PHE A 272 -6.19 -23.56 1.79
N VAL A 273 -5.58 -24.73 1.61
CA VAL A 273 -5.88 -25.63 0.47
C VAL A 273 -5.75 -24.88 -0.87
N ASN A 274 -4.69 -24.08 -1.02
CA ASN A 274 -4.42 -23.24 -2.20
C ASN A 274 -5.43 -22.14 -2.48
N ASP A 275 -6.30 -21.80 -1.52
CA ASP A 275 -7.17 -20.65 -1.59
C ASP A 275 -6.70 -19.54 -0.64
N CYS A 276 -7.00 -18.31 -1.02
CA CYS A 276 -6.89 -17.18 -0.12
C CYS A 276 -8.11 -17.16 0.82
N MET A 277 -7.92 -17.55 2.07
CA MET A 277 -8.94 -17.37 3.10
C MET A 277 -8.84 -15.96 3.66
N VAL A 278 -9.98 -15.32 3.88
CA VAL A 278 -10.05 -14.03 4.58
C VAL A 278 -11.15 -14.08 5.62
N GLU A 279 -10.81 -13.77 6.87
CA GLU A 279 -11.76 -13.73 7.99
C GLU A 279 -11.73 -12.37 8.67
N THR A 280 -12.93 -11.81 8.94
CA THR A 280 -13.07 -10.62 9.77
C THR A 280 -12.86 -10.99 11.24
N ILE A 281 -11.74 -10.58 11.82
CA ILE A 281 -11.38 -10.88 13.21
C ILE A 281 -11.92 -9.84 14.19
N TRP A 282 -12.14 -8.60 13.73
CA TRP A 282 -12.67 -7.52 14.56
C TRP A 282 -13.36 -6.45 13.71
N GLU A 283 -14.36 -5.80 14.29
CA GLU A 283 -14.99 -4.61 13.72
C GLU A 283 -15.48 -3.68 14.84
N GLY A 284 -15.48 -2.37 14.58
CA GLY A 284 -15.91 -1.39 15.58
C GLY A 284 -15.92 0.05 15.08
N ASP A 285 -16.73 0.90 15.73
CA ASP A 285 -16.73 2.35 15.51
C ASP A 285 -15.81 3.02 16.54
N ILE A 286 -14.68 3.57 16.09
CA ILE A 286 -13.68 4.21 16.98
C ILE A 286 -14.14 5.57 17.54
N LYS A 287 -15.38 6.01 17.24
CA LYS A 287 -16.08 7.02 18.04
C LYS A 287 -16.57 6.47 19.38
N GLU A 288 -16.41 5.19 19.64
CA GLU A 288 -16.59 4.60 20.95
C GLU A 288 -15.21 4.43 21.57
N ALA A 289 -14.99 5.03 22.76
CA ALA A 289 -13.65 5.09 23.34
C ALA A 289 -13.03 3.70 23.56
N PHE A 290 -13.83 2.71 23.96
CA PHE A 290 -13.35 1.34 24.13
C PHE A 290 -12.96 0.71 22.79
N ARG A 291 -13.74 0.89 21.71
CA ARG A 291 -13.37 0.40 20.36
C ARG A 291 -12.08 1.02 19.84
N ALA A 292 -11.81 2.28 20.17
CA ALA A 292 -10.52 2.90 19.84
C ALA A 292 -9.36 2.23 20.58
N ILE A 293 -9.53 1.86 21.85
CA ILE A 293 -8.53 1.08 22.62
C ILE A 293 -8.32 -0.30 21.99
N GLU A 294 -9.40 -1.01 21.69
CA GLU A 294 -9.35 -2.34 21.07
C GLU A 294 -8.57 -2.32 19.75
N LEU A 295 -8.86 -1.36 18.86
CA LEU A 295 -8.15 -1.24 17.58
C LEU A 295 -6.64 -1.02 17.79
N ILE A 296 -6.25 -0.13 18.72
CA ILE A 296 -4.82 0.09 19.00
C ILE A 296 -4.18 -1.17 19.58
N CYS A 297 -4.87 -1.90 20.47
CA CYS A 297 -4.36 -3.18 21.00
C CYS A 297 -4.12 -4.21 19.88
N ILE A 298 -5.01 -4.29 18.89
CA ILE A 298 -4.85 -5.20 17.74
C ILE A 298 -3.65 -4.78 16.89
N VAL A 299 -3.51 -3.48 16.60
CA VAL A 299 -2.43 -2.97 15.74
C VAL A 299 -1.06 -3.12 16.41
N ASP A 300 -0.96 -2.86 17.72
CA ASP A 300 0.27 -3.06 18.48
C ASP A 300 0.70 -4.54 18.46
N GLN A 301 -0.26 -5.45 18.60
CA GLN A 301 -0.03 -6.89 18.47
C GLN A 301 0.41 -7.31 17.05
N ILE A 302 -0.17 -6.71 16.01
CA ILE A 302 0.24 -6.95 14.62
C ILE A 302 1.64 -6.39 14.34
N HIS A 303 1.98 -5.24 14.91
CA HIS A 303 3.33 -4.68 14.86
C HIS A 303 4.36 -5.61 15.51
N GLU A 304 4.05 -6.16 16.68
CA GLU A 304 4.88 -7.17 17.34
C GLU A 304 5.01 -8.44 16.49
N TYR A 305 3.93 -8.92 15.88
CA TYR A 305 3.98 -10.02 14.92
C TYR A 305 4.91 -9.72 13.74
N ALA A 306 4.81 -8.53 13.16
CA ALA A 306 5.62 -8.13 12.01
C ALA A 306 7.12 -8.21 12.31
N THR A 307 7.51 -7.75 13.50
CA THR A 307 8.91 -7.70 13.94
C THR A 307 9.42 -9.06 14.44
N LYS A 308 8.64 -9.79 15.24
CA LYS A 308 9.08 -11.01 15.93
C LYS A 308 8.79 -12.32 15.18
N GLN A 309 7.87 -12.31 14.21
CA GLN A 309 7.46 -13.52 13.51
C GLN A 309 7.57 -13.39 11.99
N HIS A 310 6.99 -12.34 11.40
CA HIS A 310 7.00 -12.15 9.94
C HIS A 310 8.41 -11.88 9.41
N ARG A 311 9.15 -10.92 10.00
CA ARG A 311 10.52 -10.62 9.58
C ARG A 311 11.42 -11.86 9.67
N PRO A 312 11.49 -12.62 10.79
CA PRO A 312 12.27 -13.86 10.83
C PRO A 312 11.80 -14.92 9.82
N PHE A 313 10.50 -15.05 9.59
CA PHE A 313 9.95 -15.93 8.55
C PHE A 313 10.50 -15.54 7.17
N VAL A 314 10.47 -14.24 6.82
CA VAL A 314 11.00 -13.76 5.55
C VAL A 314 12.49 -14.05 5.43
N MET A 315 13.28 -13.70 6.45
CA MET A 315 14.73 -13.91 6.42
C MET A 315 15.10 -15.37 6.19
N LYS A 316 14.43 -16.28 6.91
CA LYS A 316 14.67 -17.72 6.81
C LYS A 316 14.41 -18.22 5.39
N ASN A 317 13.28 -17.85 4.78
CA ASN A 317 12.95 -18.35 3.45
C ASN A 317 13.77 -17.66 2.34
N LEU A 318 14.24 -16.44 2.58
CA LEU A 318 15.05 -15.69 1.62
C LEU A 318 16.47 -16.26 1.46
N GLU A 319 16.99 -16.98 2.45
CA GLU A 319 18.30 -17.63 2.37
C GLU A 319 18.40 -18.60 1.19
N ALA A 320 17.41 -19.46 1.01
CA ALA A 320 17.39 -20.42 -0.09
C ALA A 320 17.39 -19.71 -1.46
N TRP A 321 16.64 -18.61 -1.59
CA TRP A 321 16.59 -17.81 -2.81
C TRP A 321 17.92 -17.11 -3.11
N HIS A 322 18.58 -16.55 -2.09
CA HIS A 322 19.93 -16.01 -2.22
C HIS A 322 20.94 -17.07 -2.67
N ASP A 323 20.86 -18.28 -2.12
CA ASP A 323 21.76 -19.37 -2.48
C ASP A 323 21.51 -19.92 -3.88
N ARG A 324 20.24 -19.97 -4.33
CA ARG A 324 19.89 -20.23 -5.73
C ARG A 324 20.53 -19.19 -6.64
N HIS A 325 20.32 -17.90 -6.39
CA HIS A 325 20.86 -16.81 -7.19
C HIS A 325 22.40 -16.85 -7.29
N LYS A 326 23.10 -17.13 -6.18
CA LYS A 326 24.56 -17.27 -6.19
C LYS A 326 25.04 -18.45 -7.05
N ARG A 327 24.32 -19.58 -7.05
CA ARG A 327 24.68 -20.77 -7.84
C ARG A 327 24.52 -20.51 -9.34
N THR A 328 23.45 -19.83 -9.74
CA THR A 328 23.21 -19.51 -11.15
C THR A 328 24.25 -18.52 -11.68
N MET A 329 24.63 -17.51 -10.89
CA MET A 329 25.70 -16.56 -11.24
C MET A 329 27.10 -17.18 -11.35
N LYS A 330 27.41 -18.22 -10.57
CA LYS A 330 28.70 -18.93 -10.67
C LYS A 330 28.80 -19.81 -11.92
N THR A 331 27.68 -20.26 -12.45
CA THR A 331 27.63 -21.16 -13.61
C THR A 331 27.83 -20.39 -14.92
N THR A 332 27.53 -19.09 -14.93
CA THR A 332 27.71 -18.18 -16.08
C THR A 332 29.09 -17.51 -16.15
N ALA A 333 29.95 -17.61 -15.13
CA ALA A 333 31.32 -17.14 -15.21
C ALA A 333 32.17 -18.12 -16.06
N PRO A 334 32.64 -17.77 -17.26
CA PRO A 334 33.55 -18.61 -18.01
C PRO A 334 34.86 -18.74 -17.22
N GLY A 335 35.37 -19.97 -17.09
CA GLY A 335 36.68 -20.22 -16.53
C GLY A 335 37.73 -19.43 -17.31
N VAL A 336 38.22 -18.34 -16.71
CA VAL A 336 39.43 -17.68 -17.17
C VAL A 336 40.58 -18.57 -16.72
N ASP A 337 40.98 -19.45 -17.62
CA ASP A 337 42.30 -20.09 -17.58
C ASP A 337 43.36 -19.01 -17.37
N ALA A 338 44.23 -19.28 -16.42
CA ALA A 338 45.39 -18.47 -16.12
C ALA A 338 46.31 -18.42 -17.35
N SER A 339 46.36 -17.28 -18.03
CA SER A 339 47.48 -16.93 -18.90
C SER A 339 47.96 -15.52 -18.58
N ASN A 340 49.16 -15.47 -18.01
CA ASN A 340 50.04 -14.31 -17.88
C ASN A 340 50.03 -13.42 -19.13
N GLY A 341 49.93 -12.12 -18.92
CA GLY A 341 50.09 -11.12 -19.97
C GLY A 341 50.27 -9.73 -19.38
N THR A 342 51.49 -9.45 -18.92
CA THR A 342 51.99 -8.11 -18.56
C THR A 342 51.83 -7.15 -19.75
N SER A 343 51.18 -6.01 -19.56
CA SER A 343 51.56 -4.79 -20.30
C SER A 343 51.06 -3.52 -19.59
N THR A 344 52.04 -2.71 -19.21
CA THR A 344 52.00 -1.32 -18.81
C THR A 344 51.63 -0.39 -19.98
N ASP A 345 51.04 0.76 -19.64
CA ASP A 345 51.17 2.13 -20.22
C ASP A 345 49.80 2.83 -20.24
N LEU A 346 49.49 3.83 -19.38
CA LEU A 346 49.97 5.22 -19.23
C LEU A 346 49.46 6.22 -20.29
N TYR A 347 48.89 7.32 -19.75
CA TYR A 347 48.68 8.71 -20.26
C TYR A 347 47.21 9.21 -20.45
N PRO A 348 46.93 10.54 -20.24
CA PRO A 348 46.01 11.03 -19.21
C PRO A 348 45.11 12.23 -19.64
N GLY A 349 44.35 12.79 -18.68
CA GLY A 349 43.81 14.18 -18.66
C GLY A 349 42.51 14.41 -19.44
N ASN A 350 41.60 15.33 -19.08
CA ASN A 350 41.49 16.31 -17.99
C ASN A 350 40.00 16.78 -17.92
N ASP A 351 39.59 17.21 -16.72
CA ASP A 351 38.75 18.35 -16.30
C ASP A 351 37.36 18.60 -16.93
N GLU A 352 36.30 18.55 -16.11
CA GLU A 352 35.49 19.68 -15.59
C GLU A 352 34.53 20.32 -16.62
N ASP A 353 33.21 20.15 -16.45
CA ASP A 353 32.38 21.13 -15.74
C ASP A 353 30.85 20.84 -15.79
N ALA A 354 30.15 21.43 -14.83
CA ALA A 354 28.77 21.22 -14.38
C ALA A 354 27.61 21.41 -15.40
N SER A 355 26.48 20.74 -15.15
CA SER A 355 25.22 21.43 -14.79
C SER A 355 24.11 20.45 -14.36
N SER A 356 23.31 20.94 -13.41
CA SER A 356 22.13 20.31 -12.83
C SER A 356 20.93 20.27 -13.79
N SER A 357 20.24 19.14 -13.85
CA SER A 357 18.76 19.14 -13.86
C SER A 357 18.25 17.81 -13.33
N ALA A 358 17.52 17.89 -12.22
CA ALA A 358 16.70 16.81 -11.72
C ALA A 358 15.56 16.57 -12.70
N ASP A 359 15.67 15.51 -13.49
CA ASP A 359 14.54 14.84 -14.12
C ASP A 359 14.69 13.35 -13.84
N SER A 360 13.59 12.73 -13.41
CA SER A 360 13.48 11.32 -13.10
C SER A 360 13.88 10.50 -14.32
N LEU A 361 15.05 9.87 -14.27
CA LEU A 361 15.44 8.85 -15.23
C LEU A 361 14.44 7.69 -15.11
N ASP A 362 13.62 7.53 -16.15
CA ASP A 362 12.79 6.36 -16.35
C ASP A 362 13.69 5.13 -16.35
N PHE A 363 13.38 4.18 -15.48
CA PHE A 363 14.14 2.94 -15.28
C PHE A 363 14.23 2.11 -16.57
N ASP A 364 13.30 2.33 -17.51
CA ASP A 364 13.27 1.70 -18.83
C ASP A 364 14.44 2.13 -19.74
N ASP A 365 15.05 3.31 -19.52
CA ASP A 365 16.15 3.81 -20.35
C ASP A 365 17.52 3.27 -19.90
N MET A 366 17.65 2.89 -18.61
CA MET A 366 18.87 2.32 -18.05
C MET A 366 19.06 0.84 -18.44
N ALA A 367 17.98 0.11 -18.73
CA ALA A 367 18.03 -1.27 -19.20
C ALA A 367 18.66 -1.40 -20.61
N SER A 368 18.62 -0.34 -21.43
CA SER A 368 19.23 -0.33 -22.75
C SER A 368 20.76 -0.09 -22.74
N LEU A 369 21.29 0.38 -21.61
CA LEU A 369 22.71 0.77 -21.48
C LEU A 369 23.60 -0.38 -20.97
N PHE A 370 23.01 -1.49 -20.53
CA PHE A 370 23.70 -2.73 -20.16
C PHE A 370 23.64 -3.80 -21.26
N ASP A 371 23.82 -3.38 -22.52
CA ASP A 371 23.96 -4.26 -23.68
C ASP A 371 25.35 -4.94 -23.72
N LEU A 372 25.81 -5.43 -22.56
CA LEU A 372 26.95 -6.32 -22.42
C LEU A 372 26.46 -7.77 -22.46
N ASN A 373 26.23 -8.24 -23.67
CA ASN A 373 26.63 -9.57 -24.14
C ASN A 373 26.42 -10.76 -23.16
N MET A 374 25.17 -11.19 -22.99
CA MET A 374 24.81 -12.61 -22.76
C MET A 374 23.43 -12.89 -23.35
N GLU A 375 23.29 -14.01 -24.04
CA GLU A 375 22.06 -14.54 -24.67
C GLU A 375 20.93 -14.90 -23.66
N MET A 376 20.79 -14.17 -22.56
CA MET A 376 19.72 -14.41 -21.60
C MET A 376 18.54 -13.49 -21.88
N HIS A 377 17.42 -14.10 -22.26
CA HIS A 377 16.13 -13.41 -22.33
C HIS A 377 15.76 -12.84 -20.95
N PRO A 378 15.18 -11.63 -20.88
CA PRO A 378 14.75 -11.04 -19.61
C PRO A 378 13.72 -11.94 -18.91
N PRO A 379 13.58 -11.85 -17.57
CA PRO A 379 12.55 -12.59 -16.84
C PRO A 379 11.16 -12.37 -17.44
N GLU A 380 10.32 -13.41 -17.42
CA GLU A 380 9.01 -13.38 -18.07
C GLU A 380 8.12 -12.24 -17.56
N TRP A 381 8.14 -11.96 -16.25
CA TRP A 381 7.38 -10.86 -15.67
C TRP A 381 7.76 -9.50 -16.28
N SER A 382 9.05 -9.30 -16.59
CA SER A 382 9.57 -8.06 -17.18
C SER A 382 9.07 -7.91 -18.63
N ARG A 383 9.11 -9.00 -19.41
CA ARG A 383 8.53 -9.04 -20.76
C ARG A 383 7.03 -8.71 -20.75
N LEU A 384 6.25 -9.35 -19.87
CA LEU A 384 4.81 -9.13 -19.76
C LEU A 384 4.46 -7.68 -19.37
N LYS A 385 5.27 -7.08 -18.51
CA LYS A 385 5.15 -5.67 -18.12
C LYS A 385 5.45 -4.74 -19.30
N GLY A 386 6.54 -4.98 -20.05
CA GLY A 386 6.89 -4.25 -21.25
C GLY A 386 5.79 -4.31 -22.32
N GLU A 387 5.27 -5.51 -22.62
CA GLU A 387 4.17 -5.72 -23.56
C GLU A 387 2.89 -4.98 -23.14
N SER A 388 2.50 -5.09 -21.87
CA SER A 388 1.33 -4.40 -21.32
C SER A 388 1.47 -2.88 -21.39
N THR A 389 2.66 -2.34 -21.13
CA THR A 389 2.96 -0.91 -21.24
C THR A 389 2.88 -0.42 -22.69
N MET A 390 3.45 -1.18 -23.64
CA MET A 390 3.34 -0.87 -25.07
C MET A 390 1.86 -0.83 -25.53
N ILE A 391 1.07 -1.84 -25.15
CA ILE A 391 -0.37 -1.90 -25.49
C ILE A 391 -1.13 -0.70 -24.91
N ARG A 392 -0.87 -0.32 -23.65
CA ARG A 392 -1.49 0.84 -23.00
C ARG A 392 -1.15 2.14 -23.73
N ASN A 393 0.13 2.34 -24.05
CA ASN A 393 0.59 3.51 -24.78
C ASN A 393 -0.03 3.62 -26.17
N GLU A 394 -0.16 2.49 -26.87
CA GLU A 394 -0.82 2.43 -28.17
C GLU A 394 -2.30 2.80 -28.08
N LYS A 395 -3.04 2.20 -27.15
CA LYS A 395 -4.47 2.54 -26.91
C LYS A 395 -4.65 4.02 -26.54
N ALA A 396 -3.74 4.58 -25.74
CA ALA A 396 -3.77 6.00 -25.39
C ALA A 396 -3.49 6.90 -26.60
N ARG A 397 -2.56 6.50 -27.49
CA ARG A 397 -2.28 7.19 -28.76
C ARG A 397 -3.49 7.15 -29.69
N GLN A 398 -4.12 5.99 -29.88
CA GLN A 398 -5.33 5.83 -30.67
C GLN A 398 -6.50 6.67 -30.13
N THR A 399 -6.67 6.69 -28.80
CA THR A 399 -7.70 7.52 -28.15
C THR A 399 -7.45 9.01 -28.37
N ARG A 400 -6.20 9.46 -28.25
CA ARG A 400 -5.81 10.85 -28.54
C ARG A 400 -6.09 11.20 -30.01
N ALA A 401 -5.72 10.34 -30.95
CA ALA A 401 -5.99 10.53 -32.38
C ALA A 401 -7.50 10.59 -32.68
N ARG A 402 -8.29 9.68 -32.09
CA ARG A 402 -9.76 9.71 -32.21
C ARG A 402 -10.36 11.01 -31.66
N ASN A 403 -9.92 11.43 -30.48
CA ASN A 403 -10.39 12.67 -29.85
C ASN A 403 -9.99 13.92 -30.65
N GLN A 404 -8.81 13.91 -31.26
CA GLN A 404 -8.38 14.95 -32.19
C GLN A 404 -9.28 14.99 -33.43
N GLY A 405 -9.57 13.83 -34.04
CA GLY A 405 -10.50 13.74 -35.18
C GLY A 405 -11.91 14.26 -34.84
N LEU A 406 -12.42 13.96 -33.64
CA LEU A 406 -13.70 14.50 -33.17
C LEU A 406 -13.68 16.03 -33.00
N ARG A 407 -12.57 16.59 -32.48
CA ARG A 407 -12.39 18.05 -32.37
C ARG A 407 -12.32 18.71 -33.74
N ASP A 408 -11.63 18.08 -34.70
CA ASP A 408 -11.53 18.57 -36.07
C ASP A 408 -12.88 18.57 -36.77
N LEU A 409 -13.66 17.49 -36.64
CA LEU A 409 -15.04 17.41 -37.15
C LEU A 409 -15.95 18.47 -36.52
N ALA A 410 -15.87 18.66 -35.20
CA ALA A 410 -16.63 19.71 -34.50
C ALA A 410 -16.25 21.11 -35.01
N SER A 411 -14.95 21.36 -35.24
CA SER A 411 -14.46 22.63 -35.78
C SER A 411 -14.94 22.88 -37.21
N ARG A 412 -14.96 21.84 -38.06
CA ARG A 412 -15.48 21.90 -39.43
C ARG A 412 -16.99 22.14 -39.44
N ALA A 413 -17.75 21.47 -38.57
CA ALA A 413 -19.19 21.69 -38.43
C ALA A 413 -19.52 23.12 -37.96
N GLN A 414 -18.72 23.69 -37.06
CA GLN A 414 -18.88 25.10 -36.66
C GLN A 414 -18.54 26.09 -37.80
N LYS A 415 -17.53 25.78 -38.64
CA LYS A 415 -17.20 26.59 -39.82
C LYS A 415 -18.30 26.52 -40.87
N LEU A 416 -18.92 25.35 -41.08
CA LEU A 416 -20.04 25.17 -42.01
C LEU A 416 -21.34 25.85 -41.55
N LYS A 417 -21.54 26.03 -40.23
CA LYS A 417 -22.64 26.85 -39.68
C LYS A 417 -22.40 28.36 -39.81
N LYS A 418 -21.18 28.78 -40.17
CA LYS A 418 -20.82 30.18 -40.41
C LYS A 418 -20.72 30.44 -41.92
N THR A 419 -21.83 30.33 -42.65
CA THR A 419 -21.95 30.95 -43.98
C THR A 419 -22.66 32.31 -43.89
N PRO A 420 -22.28 33.27 -44.75
CA PRO A 420 -22.47 34.70 -44.50
C PRO A 420 -23.81 35.19 -45.05
N ALA A 421 -24.81 35.37 -44.19
CA ALA A 421 -26.04 36.06 -44.57
C ALA A 421 -26.52 36.96 -43.43
N GLN A 422 -25.85 38.11 -43.30
CA GLN A 422 -26.43 39.46 -43.11
C GLN A 422 -25.34 40.38 -42.55
N LYS A 423 -24.55 40.94 -43.46
CA LYS A 423 -23.91 42.23 -43.22
C LYS A 423 -25.04 43.25 -43.04
N ARG A 424 -25.31 43.68 -41.81
CA ARG A 424 -25.91 44.99 -41.57
C ARG A 424 -24.86 45.91 -40.97
N ALA A 425 -24.75 47.06 -41.62
CA ALA A 425 -23.70 48.03 -41.47
C ALA A 425 -23.62 48.61 -40.07
N THR A 426 -22.38 48.80 -39.65
CA THR A 426 -21.93 49.72 -38.61
C THR A 426 -22.49 51.12 -38.86
N GLY A 427 -23.31 51.60 -37.93
CA GLY A 427 -23.70 53.00 -37.81
C GLY A 427 -23.77 53.35 -36.33
N ARG A 428 -22.70 53.95 -35.82
CA ARG A 428 -22.70 54.62 -34.50
C ARG A 428 -23.21 56.05 -34.73
N PRO A 429 -24.16 56.53 -33.91
CA PRO A 429 -23.95 57.86 -33.36
C PRO A 429 -24.22 57.93 -31.83
N PRO A 430 -23.77 59.01 -31.18
CA PRO A 430 -23.56 59.07 -29.74
C PRO A 430 -24.72 59.71 -28.95
N LYS A 431 -24.70 59.44 -27.63
CA LYS A 431 -25.19 60.22 -26.47
C LYS A 431 -26.64 60.75 -26.50
N VAL A 432 -27.41 60.47 -25.44
CA VAL A 432 -27.88 61.44 -24.43
C VAL A 432 -28.62 60.68 -23.30
N ALA A 433 -28.43 61.16 -22.08
CA ALA A 433 -29.04 60.68 -20.84
C ALA A 433 -30.53 61.01 -20.73
N ALA A 434 -31.34 60.14 -20.13
CA ALA A 434 -32.55 60.52 -19.42
C ALA A 434 -33.04 59.42 -18.46
N HIS A 435 -33.76 59.90 -17.47
CA HIS A 435 -34.03 59.39 -16.13
C HIS A 435 -35.31 58.52 -16.06
N LYS A 436 -35.34 57.56 -15.10
CA LYS A 436 -36.49 57.11 -14.24
C LYS A 436 -37.72 56.48 -14.96
N GLN A 437 -38.33 55.35 -14.55
CA GLN A 437 -38.87 54.98 -13.22
C GLN A 437 -39.23 53.46 -13.07
N LYS A 438 -39.08 52.94 -11.83
CA LYS A 438 -39.93 52.02 -11.00
C LYS A 438 -40.40 50.63 -11.56
N HIS A 439 -39.84 49.51 -11.08
CA HIS A 439 -40.30 48.55 -10.01
C HIS A 439 -41.29 47.44 -10.48
N PRO A 440 -41.41 46.23 -9.85
CA PRO A 440 -40.96 45.81 -8.50
C PRO A 440 -40.29 44.40 -8.33
N ARG A 441 -39.68 44.24 -7.13
CA ARG A 441 -39.51 43.06 -6.23
C ARG A 441 -39.56 41.61 -6.77
N LYS A 442 -38.50 40.85 -6.46
CA LYS A 442 -38.58 39.50 -5.83
C LYS A 442 -37.25 39.15 -5.11
N ARG A 443 -37.20 39.40 -3.80
CA ARG A 443 -36.16 38.90 -2.89
C ARG A 443 -36.87 38.55 -1.58
N GLN A 444 -37.12 37.26 -1.36
CA GLN A 444 -37.47 36.67 -0.05
C GLN A 444 -37.49 35.14 -0.20
N ARG A 445 -36.33 34.47 -0.07
CA ARG A 445 -36.25 33.06 0.40
C ARG A 445 -34.83 32.55 0.76
N ALA A 446 -33.92 33.42 1.21
CA ALA A 446 -32.54 32.99 1.53
C ALA A 446 -32.04 33.38 2.93
N GLN A 447 -32.85 34.01 3.79
CA GLN A 447 -32.37 34.51 5.10
C GLN A 447 -32.97 33.81 6.33
N LEU A 448 -33.73 32.73 6.14
CA LEU A 448 -34.26 31.93 7.27
C LEU A 448 -33.49 30.63 7.54
N SER A 449 -32.57 30.21 6.67
CA SER A 449 -31.75 29.01 6.87
C SER A 449 -30.39 29.26 7.53
N GLU A 450 -29.86 30.49 7.50
CA GLU A 450 -28.58 30.82 8.16
C GLU A 450 -28.73 31.08 9.67
N ALA A 451 -29.88 31.60 10.12
CA ALA A 451 -30.12 31.85 11.55
C ALA A 451 -30.42 30.57 12.35
N ALA A 452 -30.96 29.53 11.71
CA ALA A 452 -31.19 28.23 12.37
C ALA A 452 -29.89 27.42 12.53
N ASN A 453 -28.98 27.50 11.56
CA ASN A 453 -27.68 26.82 11.64
C ASN A 453 -26.72 27.49 12.62
N SER A 454 -26.73 28.82 12.75
CA SER A 454 -25.86 29.50 13.72
C SER A 454 -26.27 29.22 15.16
N LYS A 455 -27.57 29.06 15.45
CA LYS A 455 -28.07 28.74 16.79
C LYS A 455 -27.73 27.31 17.22
N ALA A 456 -27.91 26.32 16.33
CA ALA A 456 -27.55 24.92 16.60
C ALA A 456 -26.03 24.73 16.82
N THR A 457 -25.20 25.47 16.07
CA THR A 457 -23.73 25.41 16.22
C THR A 457 -23.26 26.05 17.53
N THR A 458 -24.01 27.02 18.06
CA THR A 458 -23.68 27.70 19.33
C THR A 458 -24.11 26.86 20.54
N GLU A 459 -25.25 26.17 20.46
CA GLU A 459 -25.72 25.25 21.50
C GLU A 459 -24.84 23.99 21.62
N ALA A 460 -24.32 23.46 20.50
CA ALA A 460 -23.35 22.36 20.51
C ALA A 460 -22.01 22.77 21.16
N LYS A 461 -21.50 23.97 20.86
CA LYS A 461 -20.28 24.50 21.49
C LYS A 461 -20.42 24.75 22.99
N GLN A 462 -21.59 25.23 23.44
CA GLN A 462 -21.85 25.43 24.87
C GLN A 462 -21.98 24.10 25.62
N SER A 463 -22.59 23.09 25.01
CA SER A 463 -22.71 21.74 25.57
C SER A 463 -21.34 21.04 25.72
N PHE A 464 -20.43 21.27 24.76
CA PHE A 464 -19.05 20.77 24.82
C PHE A 464 -18.20 21.44 25.91
N SER A 465 -18.36 22.76 26.15
CA SER A 465 -17.74 23.41 27.32
C SER A 465 -18.33 22.93 28.66
N ARG A 466 -19.61 22.54 28.63
CA ARG A 466 -20.36 21.74 29.62
C ARG A 466 -19.57 20.50 30.09
N LEU A 467 -19.34 19.60 29.13
CA LEU A 467 -18.73 18.29 29.35
C LEU A 467 -17.25 18.37 29.75
N THR A 468 -16.48 19.26 29.14
CA THR A 468 -15.04 19.43 29.44
C THR A 468 -14.78 19.98 30.85
N ARG A 469 -15.68 20.81 31.39
CA ARG A 469 -15.63 21.26 32.80
C ARG A 469 -16.08 20.20 33.81
N SER A 470 -16.94 19.27 33.40
CA SER A 470 -17.37 18.16 34.25
C SER A 470 -16.24 17.14 34.45
N MET A 471 -15.53 16.79 33.38
CA MET A 471 -14.44 15.80 33.44
C MET A 471 -13.19 16.32 34.16
N THR A 472 -12.92 17.62 34.14
CA THR A 472 -11.80 18.22 34.89
C THR A 472 -12.07 18.35 36.39
N LYS A 473 -13.34 18.33 36.83
CA LYS A 473 -13.69 18.29 38.26
C LYS A 473 -13.60 16.88 38.86
N SER A 474 -13.86 15.84 38.07
CA SER A 474 -13.77 14.45 38.54
C SER A 474 -12.33 13.92 38.64
N ALA A 475 -11.35 14.62 38.06
CA ALA A 475 -9.93 14.28 38.15
C ALA A 475 -9.19 15.02 39.29
N ARG A 476 -9.91 15.78 40.12
CA ARG A 476 -9.37 16.52 41.29
C ARG A 476 -10.04 16.12 42.61
N SER A 477 -10.79 15.04 42.61
CA SER A 477 -11.33 14.33 43.79
C SER A 477 -10.86 12.89 43.68
#